data_AF-A0A4Y2CKY4-F1
#
_entry.id   AF-A0A4Y2CKY4-F1
#
_cell.length_a   1.000
_cell.length_b   1.000
_cell.length_c   1.000
_cell.angle_alpha   90.00
_cell.angle_beta   90.00
_cell.angle_gamma   90.00
#
_symmetry.space_group_name_H-M   'P 1'
#
loop_
_entity.id
_entity.type
_entity.pdbx_description
1 polymer ?
#
loop_
_entity_poly.entity_id
_entity_poly.type
_entity_poly.pdbx_seq_one_letter_code
_entity_poly.pdbx_strand_id
1 'polypeptide(L)'
;MVREIQTLLLSHKHIHLRWLKAHVGYLDNECADQLPNEAITKVDPFFLPKPLSYLKSENKSAALSIWQDNWDNGETGRSTHDILPRASNKPVGWNREEIMFVTGHGPFPSYLHRFNLRTHDNCSCGKKEIQCTMPQNVGLPSPGISKLQQCHLNYSG
;
A
#
# COMPACT_ATOMS: atom_id res chain seq x y z
N MET A 1 8.74 -28.72 10.54
CA MET A 1 9.14 -29.07 9.16
C MET A 1 10.60 -28.70 8.80
N VAL A 2 10.96 -27.43 8.53
CA VAL A 2 12.33 -27.08 8.07
C VAL A 2 13.43 -27.50 9.06
N ARG A 3 13.22 -27.29 10.37
CA ARG A 3 14.19 -27.70 11.41
C ARG A 3 14.31 -29.21 11.57
N GLU A 4 13.24 -29.97 11.30
CA GLU A 4 13.25 -31.44 11.36
C GLU A 4 14.06 -32.02 10.20
N ILE A 5 13.84 -31.51 8.97
CA ILE A 5 14.60 -31.92 7.78
C ILE A 5 16.09 -31.64 7.98
N GLN A 6 16.44 -30.48 8.52
CA GLN A 6 17.82 -30.12 8.81
C GLN A 6 18.46 -31.10 9.82
N THR A 7 17.74 -31.45 10.89
CA THR A 7 18.23 -32.41 11.89
C THR A 7 18.45 -33.80 11.30
N LEU A 8 17.55 -34.26 10.43
CA LEU A 8 17.65 -35.55 9.74
C LEU A 8 18.84 -35.61 8.77
N LEU A 9 19.10 -34.54 8.03
CA LEU A 9 20.24 -34.47 7.12
C LEU A 9 21.57 -34.43 7.89
N LEU A 10 21.61 -33.78 9.05
CA LEU A 10 22.81 -33.72 9.89
C LEU A 10 23.11 -35.07 10.59
N SER A 11 22.10 -35.87 10.89
CA SER A 11 22.28 -37.18 11.53
C SER A 11 22.67 -38.30 10.56
N HIS A 12 22.49 -38.13 9.25
CA HIS A 12 22.78 -39.14 8.22
C HIS A 12 23.90 -38.69 7.27
N LYS A 13 25.13 -39.19 7.50
CA LYS A 13 26.34 -38.77 6.75
C LYS A 13 26.44 -39.28 5.32
N HIS A 14 25.56 -40.20 4.89
CA HIS A 14 25.60 -40.84 3.56
C HIS A 14 24.50 -40.37 2.60
N ILE A 15 23.79 -39.29 2.92
CA ILE A 15 22.77 -38.73 2.02
C ILE A 15 23.43 -37.70 1.11
N HIS A 16 23.34 -37.92 -0.20
CA HIS A 16 23.82 -36.99 -1.21
C HIS A 16 22.63 -36.31 -1.90
N LEU A 17 22.53 -34.98 -1.76
CA LEU A 17 21.53 -34.18 -2.44
C LEU A 17 22.06 -33.75 -3.81
N ARG A 18 21.28 -34.00 -4.86
CA ARG A 18 21.54 -33.52 -6.22
C ARG A 18 20.30 -32.84 -6.75
N TRP A 19 20.49 -31.71 -7.44
CA TRP A 19 19.41 -31.05 -8.15
C TRP A 19 19.31 -31.62 -9.57
N LEU A 20 18.10 -32.05 -9.94
CA LEU A 20 17.76 -32.47 -11.28
C LEU A 20 16.74 -31.49 -11.86
N LYS A 21 16.87 -31.20 -13.15
CA LYS A 21 15.92 -30.37 -13.86
C LYS A 21 14.65 -31.18 -14.12
N ALA A 22 13.48 -30.59 -13.87
CA ALA A 22 12.19 -31.20 -14.20
C ALA A 22 11.93 -31.21 -15.72
N HIS A 23 11.13 -32.18 -16.18
CA HIS A 23 10.59 -32.28 -17.56
C HIS A 23 11.64 -32.38 -18.68
N VAL A 24 12.73 -33.11 -18.45
CA VAL A 24 13.79 -33.35 -19.45
C VAL A 24 13.97 -34.84 -19.82
N GLY A 25 13.01 -35.70 -19.49
CA GLY A 25 13.01 -37.11 -19.90
C GLY A 25 13.66 -38.08 -18.91
N TYR A 26 14.03 -37.64 -17.70
CA TYR A 26 14.58 -38.55 -16.67
C TYR A 26 13.44 -39.35 -16.02
N LEU A 27 13.34 -40.64 -16.36
CA LEU A 27 12.24 -41.51 -15.95
C LEU A 27 11.92 -41.46 -14.44
N ASP A 28 12.93 -41.57 -13.58
CA ASP A 28 12.72 -41.56 -12.12
C ASP A 28 12.21 -40.21 -11.60
N ASN A 29 12.73 -39.11 -12.16
CA ASN A 29 12.30 -37.76 -11.80
C ASN A 29 10.88 -37.48 -12.32
N GLU A 30 10.57 -37.91 -13.54
CA GLU A 30 9.24 -37.77 -14.13
C GLU A 30 8.19 -38.61 -13.40
N CYS A 31 8.56 -39.83 -12.98
CA CYS A 31 7.70 -40.65 -12.12
C CYS A 31 7.45 -39.97 -10.77
N ALA A 32 8.49 -39.40 -10.15
CA ALA A 32 8.34 -38.65 -8.90
C ALA A 32 7.49 -37.38 -9.07
N ASP A 33 7.61 -36.69 -10.21
CA ASP A 33 6.82 -35.49 -10.55
C ASP A 33 5.35 -35.80 -10.86
N GLN A 34 5.02 -37.06 -11.20
CA GLN A 34 3.64 -37.51 -11.40
C GLN A 34 2.91 -37.78 -10.08
N LEU A 35 3.63 -38.15 -9.00
CA LEU A 35 3.04 -38.51 -7.70
C LEU A 35 2.15 -37.41 -7.09
N PRO A 36 2.52 -36.11 -7.11
CA PRO A 36 1.64 -35.04 -6.62
C PRO A 36 0.33 -34.96 -7.40
N ASN A 37 0.37 -35.14 -8.72
CA ASN A 37 -0.83 -35.10 -9.56
C ASN A 37 -1.75 -36.28 -9.25
N GLU A 38 -1.19 -37.49 -9.10
CA GLU A 38 -1.94 -38.67 -8.67
C GLU A 38 -2.58 -38.49 -7.29
N ALA A 39 -1.83 -37.90 -6.35
CA ALA A 39 -2.32 -37.60 -5.01
C ALA A 39 -3.47 -36.59 -5.06
N ILE A 40 -3.38 -35.54 -5.90
CA ILE A 40 -4.46 -34.56 -6.09
C ILE A 40 -5.72 -35.20 -6.67
N THR A 41 -5.58 -36.12 -7.64
CA THR A 41 -6.74 -36.86 -8.19
C THR A 41 -7.42 -37.80 -7.20
N LYS A 42 -6.71 -38.25 -6.15
CA LYS A 42 -7.26 -39.11 -5.09
C LYS A 42 -7.88 -38.33 -3.94
N VAL A 43 -7.71 -37.02 -3.90
CA VAL A 43 -8.31 -36.15 -2.88
C VAL A 43 -9.71 -35.75 -3.36
N ASP A 44 -10.71 -35.95 -2.51
CA ASP A 44 -12.06 -35.49 -2.79
C ASP A 44 -12.06 -33.98 -3.09
N PRO A 45 -12.76 -33.51 -4.14
CA PRO A 45 -12.81 -32.10 -4.46
C PRO A 45 -13.27 -31.29 -3.25
N PHE A 46 -12.41 -30.39 -2.77
CA PHE A 46 -12.76 -29.50 -1.68
C PHE A 46 -13.77 -28.45 -2.19
N PHE A 47 -15.05 -28.69 -1.93
CA PHE A 47 -16.09 -27.74 -2.25
C PHE A 47 -16.07 -26.59 -1.24
N LEU A 48 -15.76 -25.39 -1.72
CA LEU A 48 -15.93 -24.19 -0.92
C LEU A 48 -17.44 -23.99 -0.65
N PRO A 49 -17.89 -23.87 0.61
CA PRO A 49 -19.31 -23.66 0.94
C PRO A 49 -19.88 -22.36 0.36
N LYS A 50 -19.00 -21.42 -0.02
CA LYS A 50 -19.35 -20.14 -0.60
C LYS A 50 -18.52 -19.89 -1.86
N PRO A 51 -19.07 -19.20 -2.87
CA PRO A 51 -18.31 -18.82 -4.06
C PRO A 51 -17.07 -18.01 -3.70
N LEU A 52 -16.01 -18.16 -4.50
CA LEU A 52 -14.78 -17.39 -4.33
C LEU A 52 -15.03 -15.87 -4.39
N SER A 53 -16.00 -15.41 -5.19
CA SER A 53 -16.41 -14.00 -5.25
C SER A 53 -16.90 -13.47 -3.91
N TYR A 54 -17.63 -14.29 -3.15
CA TYR A 54 -18.11 -13.94 -1.82
C TYR A 54 -16.95 -13.82 -0.83
N LEU A 55 -16.03 -14.78 -0.81
CA LEU A 55 -14.85 -14.71 0.07
C LEU A 55 -13.99 -13.47 -0.26
N LYS A 56 -13.83 -13.16 -1.55
CA LYS A 56 -13.15 -11.94 -1.99
C LYS A 56 -13.87 -10.67 -1.54
N SER A 57 -15.20 -10.62 -1.60
CA SER A 57 -15.97 -9.45 -1.13
C SER A 57 -15.89 -9.27 0.38
N GLU A 58 -15.97 -10.36 1.15
CA GLU A 58 -15.81 -10.33 2.61
C GLU A 58 -14.42 -9.80 3.00
N ASN A 59 -13.36 -10.35 2.40
CA ASN A 59 -12.00 -9.88 2.67
C ASN A 59 -11.82 -8.39 2.31
N LYS A 60 -12.37 -7.96 1.18
CA LYS A 60 -12.33 -6.56 0.77
C LYS A 60 -13.09 -5.66 1.75
N SER A 61 -14.26 -6.11 2.22
CA SER A 61 -15.08 -5.39 3.21
C SER A 61 -14.35 -5.26 4.54
N ALA A 62 -13.80 -6.36 5.06
CA ALA A 62 -13.05 -6.37 6.31
C ALA A 62 -11.80 -5.47 6.23
N ALA A 63 -11.03 -5.56 5.15
CA ALA A 63 -9.86 -4.71 4.93
C ALA A 63 -10.25 -3.22 4.87
N LEU A 64 -11.34 -2.87 4.17
CA LEU A 64 -11.83 -1.50 4.12
C LEU A 64 -12.31 -1.01 5.49
N SER A 65 -12.94 -1.85 6.29
CA SER A 65 -13.37 -1.49 7.66
C SER A 65 -12.15 -1.15 8.53
N ILE A 66 -11.15 -2.03 8.56
CA ILE A 66 -9.91 -1.79 9.32
C ILE A 66 -9.23 -0.51 8.82
N TRP A 67 -9.22 -0.29 7.51
CA TRP A 67 -8.57 0.89 6.94
C TRP A 67 -9.34 2.18 7.26
N GLN A 68 -10.68 2.13 7.26
CA GLN A 68 -11.53 3.23 7.69
C GLN A 68 -11.31 3.55 9.17
N ASP A 69 -11.26 2.55 10.05
CA ASP A 69 -11.00 2.75 11.48
C ASP A 69 -9.64 3.42 11.72
N ASN A 70 -8.60 2.97 11.01
CA ASN A 70 -7.28 3.59 11.06
C ASN A 70 -7.30 5.02 10.49
N TRP A 71 -8.11 5.27 9.45
CA TRP A 71 -8.23 6.58 8.83
C TRP A 71 -8.93 7.59 9.75
N ASP A 72 -9.98 7.15 10.44
CA ASP A 72 -10.75 7.98 11.37
C ASP A 72 -9.97 8.32 12.65
N ASN A 73 -9.21 7.35 13.18
CA ASN A 73 -8.48 7.50 14.43
C ASN A 73 -7.01 7.93 14.26
N GLY A 74 -6.50 7.97 13.03
CA GLY A 74 -5.12 8.33 12.74
C GLY A 74 -4.84 9.83 12.87
N GLU A 75 -3.67 10.19 13.40
CA GLU A 75 -3.23 11.59 13.55
C GLU A 75 -2.55 12.15 12.29
N THR A 76 -2.07 11.28 11.39
CA THR A 76 -1.38 11.70 10.16
C THR A 76 -2.38 11.93 9.03
N GLY A 77 -2.16 12.96 8.21
CA GLY A 77 -2.98 13.20 7.01
C GLY A 77 -4.38 13.75 7.30
N ARG A 78 -4.58 14.38 8.47
CA ARG A 78 -5.88 14.96 8.88
C ARG A 78 -6.47 15.93 7.87
N SER A 79 -5.66 16.77 7.23
CA SER A 79 -6.11 17.67 6.16
C SER A 79 -6.72 16.91 4.98
N THR A 80 -6.19 15.73 4.66
CA THR A 80 -6.71 14.85 3.62
C THR A 80 -7.98 14.13 4.09
N HIS A 81 -8.03 13.70 5.37
CA HIS A 81 -9.24 13.10 5.96
C HIS A 81 -10.42 14.09 5.95
N ASP A 82 -10.19 15.35 6.30
CA ASP A 82 -11.23 16.37 6.35
C ASP A 82 -11.89 16.60 4.98
N ILE A 83 -11.19 16.31 3.88
CA ILE A 83 -11.73 16.38 2.51
C ILE A 83 -12.27 15.03 2.05
N LEU A 84 -11.56 13.94 2.35
CA LEU A 84 -11.90 12.57 2.00
C LEU A 84 -12.03 11.72 3.26
N PRO A 85 -13.15 11.82 3.99
CA PRO A 85 -13.32 11.12 5.26
C PRO A 85 -13.49 9.61 5.07
N ARG A 86 -13.80 9.16 3.85
CA ARG A 86 -14.09 7.76 3.55
C ARG A 86 -12.95 7.09 2.81
N ALA A 87 -12.39 6.07 3.42
CA ALA A 87 -11.42 5.16 2.83
C ALA A 87 -12.03 4.42 1.62
N SER A 88 -11.30 4.38 0.52
CA SER A 88 -11.76 3.80 -0.75
C SER A 88 -10.61 3.25 -1.57
N ASN A 89 -10.83 2.13 -2.26
CA ASN A 89 -9.87 1.55 -3.20
C ASN A 89 -9.94 2.21 -4.59
N LYS A 90 -10.82 3.19 -4.79
CA LYS A 90 -10.91 3.95 -6.04
C LYS A 90 -10.03 5.19 -5.93
N PRO A 91 -9.18 5.48 -6.94
CA PRO A 91 -8.42 6.71 -6.94
C PRO A 91 -9.38 7.90 -6.98
N VAL A 92 -9.03 8.94 -6.26
CA VAL A 92 -9.72 10.23 -6.38
C VAL A 92 -9.17 10.90 -7.62
N GLY A 93 -10.05 11.40 -8.49
CA GLY A 93 -9.70 11.97 -9.79
C GLY A 93 -8.95 13.31 -9.74
N TRP A 94 -8.13 13.49 -8.70
CA TRP A 94 -7.33 14.68 -8.49
C TRP A 94 -6.10 14.68 -9.38
N ASN A 95 -5.75 15.86 -9.90
CA ASN A 95 -4.50 16.07 -10.59
C ASN A 95 -3.32 16.11 -9.59
N ARG A 96 -2.11 16.16 -10.13
CA ARG A 96 -0.87 16.14 -9.32
C ARG A 96 -0.82 17.30 -8.33
N GLU A 97 -1.20 18.49 -8.77
CA GLU A 97 -1.16 19.73 -7.99
C GLU A 97 -2.16 19.68 -6.83
N GLU A 98 -3.36 19.16 -7.07
CA GLU A 98 -4.38 18.92 -6.05
C GLU A 98 -3.94 17.90 -5.01
N ILE A 99 -3.36 16.78 -5.45
CA ILE A 99 -2.82 15.76 -4.54
C ILE A 99 -1.72 16.37 -3.66
N MET A 100 -0.77 17.08 -4.27
CA MET A 100 0.32 17.75 -3.55
C MET A 100 -0.24 18.73 -2.53
N PHE A 101 -1.19 19.58 -2.92
CA PHE A 101 -1.81 20.56 -2.05
C PHE A 101 -2.55 19.94 -0.86
N VAL A 102 -3.46 18.99 -1.11
CA VAL A 102 -4.31 18.38 -0.06
C VAL A 102 -3.51 17.55 0.94
N THR A 103 -2.51 16.83 0.44
CA THR A 103 -1.64 16.00 1.29
C THR A 103 -0.54 16.82 1.98
N GLY A 104 -0.35 18.07 1.59
CA GLY A 104 0.77 18.90 2.03
C GLY A 104 2.13 18.35 1.57
N HIS A 105 2.16 17.53 0.52
CA HIS A 105 3.38 17.01 -0.08
C HIS A 105 3.86 17.91 -1.21
N GLY A 106 5.18 18.13 -1.31
CA GLY A 106 5.77 18.86 -2.42
C GLY A 106 6.73 19.96 -1.98
N PRO A 107 6.96 20.99 -2.80
CA PRO A 107 7.90 22.08 -2.50
C PRO A 107 7.33 23.07 -1.48
N PHE A 108 6.55 22.59 -0.51
CA PHE A 108 6.01 23.42 0.57
C PHE A 108 7.06 23.56 1.67
N PRO A 109 7.30 24.78 2.18
CA PRO A 109 8.21 25.03 3.30
C PRO A 109 8.05 24.09 4.49
N SER A 110 6.81 23.82 4.91
CA SER A 110 6.47 22.91 6.01
C SER A 110 6.87 21.46 5.71
N TYR A 111 6.61 21.00 4.49
CA TYR A 111 7.02 19.67 4.04
C TYR A 111 8.54 19.52 4.03
N LEU A 112 9.25 20.46 3.41
CA LEU A 112 10.71 20.45 3.32
C LEU A 112 11.36 20.54 4.70
N HIS A 113 10.80 21.33 5.62
CA HIS A 113 11.28 21.42 6.98
C HIS A 113 11.11 20.09 7.74
N ARG A 114 9.95 19.45 7.64
CA ARG A 114 9.67 18.14 8.27
C ARG A 114 10.66 17.05 7.85
N PHE A 115 11.18 17.12 6.62
CA PHE A 115 12.18 16.18 6.10
C PHE A 115 13.62 16.68 6.24
N ASN A 116 13.88 17.73 7.04
CA ASN A 116 15.19 18.32 7.25
C ASN A 116 15.90 18.80 5.96
N LEU A 117 15.12 19.11 4.92
CA LEU A 117 15.62 19.69 3.66
C LEU A 117 15.67 21.22 3.74
N ARG A 118 15.06 21.81 4.77
CA ARG A 118 15.09 23.24 5.07
C ARG A 118 15.12 23.47 6.59
N THR A 119 15.79 24.53 7.02
CA THR A 119 15.98 24.87 8.44
C THR A 119 14.72 25.42 9.13
N HIS A 120 13.81 26.02 8.36
CA HIS A 120 12.56 26.61 8.85
C HIS A 120 11.40 26.32 7.89
N ASP A 121 10.19 26.26 8.44
CA ASP A 121 8.91 26.09 7.72
C ASP A 121 8.29 27.40 7.23
N ASN A 122 8.93 28.54 7.50
CA ASN A 122 8.43 29.86 7.11
C ASN A 122 8.25 30.00 5.58
N CYS A 123 7.07 30.48 5.19
CA CYS A 123 6.79 30.89 3.82
C CYS A 123 7.44 32.23 3.51
N SER A 124 8.03 32.36 2.32
CA SER A 124 8.60 33.64 1.83
C SER A 124 7.55 34.55 1.20
N CYS A 125 6.28 34.16 1.25
CA CYS A 125 5.16 34.92 0.72
C CYS A 125 5.14 36.32 1.33
N GLY A 126 5.14 37.35 0.47
CA GLY A 126 5.22 38.75 0.87
C GLY A 126 6.62 39.39 0.83
N LYS A 127 7.70 38.60 0.69
CA LYS A 127 9.03 39.14 0.33
C LYS A 127 9.09 39.29 -1.19
N LYS A 128 9.40 40.50 -1.69
CA LYS A 128 9.38 40.88 -3.12
C LYS A 128 10.28 40.03 -4.05
N GLU A 129 11.01 39.05 -3.54
CA GLU A 129 12.02 38.29 -4.30
C GLU A 129 11.75 36.78 -4.39
N ILE A 130 10.70 36.24 -3.74
CA ILE A 130 10.37 34.82 -3.87
C ILE A 130 8.90 34.67 -4.22
N GLN A 131 8.65 34.37 -5.50
CA GLN A 131 7.34 34.01 -6.00
C GLN A 131 6.96 32.64 -5.44
N CYS A 132 6.24 32.64 -4.31
CA CYS A 132 5.47 31.48 -3.89
C CYS A 132 4.40 31.25 -4.95
N THR A 133 4.74 30.47 -5.98
CA THR A 133 3.83 30.15 -7.06
C THR A 133 2.88 29.08 -6.52
N MET A 134 1.79 29.54 -5.89
CA MET A 134 0.61 28.71 -5.75
C MET A 134 0.20 28.29 -7.17
N PRO A 135 -0.13 27.02 -7.45
CA PRO A 135 -0.64 26.65 -8.75
C PRO A 135 -1.90 27.50 -8.98
N GLN A 136 -1.82 28.45 -9.91
CA GLN A 136 -2.91 29.39 -10.19
C GLN A 136 -4.16 28.69 -10.77
N ASN A 137 -4.05 27.38 -11.04
CA ASN A 137 -5.04 26.54 -11.69
C ASN A 137 -5.65 25.45 -10.79
N VAL A 138 -5.51 25.52 -9.46
CA VAL A 138 -6.33 24.64 -8.60
C VAL A 138 -7.76 25.19 -8.60
N GLY A 139 -8.49 24.93 -9.70
CA GLY A 139 -9.93 25.11 -9.74
C GLY A 139 -10.52 24.17 -8.71
N LEU A 140 -10.84 24.71 -7.53
CA LEU A 140 -11.28 23.96 -6.35
C LEU A 140 -12.45 23.03 -6.74
N PRO A 141 -12.27 21.71 -6.82
CA PRO A 141 -13.34 20.83 -7.30
C PRO A 141 -14.42 20.59 -6.24
N SER A 142 -14.29 21.16 -5.03
CA SER A 142 -15.18 20.82 -3.92
C SER A 142 -15.21 21.89 -2.82
N PRO A 143 -16.38 22.10 -2.18
CA PRO A 143 -16.55 23.01 -1.04
C PRO A 143 -15.57 22.79 0.13
N GLY A 144 -15.00 21.59 0.27
CA GLY A 144 -14.08 21.23 1.36
C GLY A 144 -12.69 21.87 1.27
N ILE A 145 -12.20 22.24 0.07
CA ILE A 145 -10.84 22.78 -0.09
C ILE A 145 -10.76 24.25 0.37
N SER A 146 -11.89 24.96 0.39
CA SER A 146 -11.96 26.34 0.91
C SER A 146 -11.59 26.44 2.40
N LYS A 147 -11.78 25.36 3.18
CA LYS A 147 -11.38 25.32 4.61
C LYS A 147 -9.86 25.23 4.79
N LEU A 148 -9.14 24.51 3.92
CA LEU A 148 -7.68 24.42 3.99
C LEU A 148 -6.99 25.75 3.63
N GLN A 149 -7.58 26.55 2.73
CA GLN A 149 -7.13 27.92 2.49
C GLN A 149 -7.22 28.77 3.78
N GLN A 150 -8.27 28.61 4.56
CA GLN A 150 -8.42 29.34 5.84
C GLN A 150 -7.45 28.83 6.92
N CYS A 151 -7.19 27.53 7.01
CA CYS A 151 -6.21 26.98 7.96
C CYS A 151 -4.77 27.44 7.67
N HIS A 152 -4.38 27.56 6.39
CA HIS A 152 -3.05 28.07 6.04
C HIS A 152 -2.93 29.60 6.11
N LEU A 153 -4.02 30.34 5.88
CA LEU A 153 -4.06 31.79 6.10
C LEU A 153 -4.04 32.14 7.61
N ASN A 154 -4.67 31.32 8.46
CA ASN A 154 -4.69 31.55 9.91
C ASN A 154 -3.45 31.06 10.65
N TYR A 155 -2.62 30.20 10.04
CA TYR A 155 -1.28 29.86 10.54
C TYR A 155 -0.25 30.98 10.29
N SER A 156 -0.67 32.05 9.60
CA SER A 156 0.15 33.23 9.29
C SER A 156 -0.11 34.41 10.25
N GLY A 157 -0.72 34.14 11.42
CA GLY A 157 -0.94 35.11 12.51
C GLY A 157 -0.01 34.87 13.69
#